data_AF-A0A2N7PIR0-F1
#
_entry.id   AF-A0A2N7PIR0-F1
#
_cell.length_a   1.000
_cell.length_b   1.000
_cell.length_c   1.000
_cell.angle_alpha   90.00
_cell.angle_beta   90.00
_cell.angle_gamma   90.00
#
_symmetry.space_group_name_H-M   'P 1'
#
loop_
_entity.id
_entity.type
_entity.pdbx_description
1 polymer ?
#
loop_
_entity_poly.entity_id
_entity_poly.type
_entity_poly.pdbx_seq_one_letter_code
_entity_poly.pdbx_strand_id
1 'polypeptide(L)'
;MPLFTPLQIIKLIDLAKKNRIAPLYLFIGPYEISQEKAKEIYKVLLDKGSTLEVFDLRDKEQKKEFLRRKGFQEGLFGFRTVYYIIGGEEIPSSKVEEILNALRDKPQFFSWFILFENLEEKHPFYDFALEKGAIIPFHTKKREDLLESELLLILKEYQLHMEKKTASFFISLVGEDYSHFKNELEKLVLYALDERTITEEKILEIVVPLEEKAFYLIGEAFFTQGPEKTYKMISSLLDAKKEPGEILGYLYKYFKKLQILKDFIKENPELDREQSYTYFSKEWQKLKEDPLKEIPKILTESHPYALFNMKKHLKKIDSLDPLFSELFRAEWALKREFQPPQKVFQNLVFNLWMKLQPSSFKKAA
;
A
#
# COMPACT_ATOMS: atom_id res chain seq x y z
N MET A 1 1.91 11.35 -29.02
CA MET A 1 1.09 10.97 -27.86
C MET A 1 2.04 10.41 -26.80
N PRO A 2 2.48 11.19 -25.82
CA PRO A 2 3.67 10.88 -25.02
C PRO A 2 3.36 10.59 -23.55
N LEU A 3 2.14 10.88 -23.10
CA LEU A 3 1.71 10.70 -21.72
C LEU A 3 1.02 9.34 -21.60
N PHE A 4 1.65 8.44 -20.87
CA PHE A 4 1.20 7.08 -20.63
C PHE A 4 0.67 7.00 -19.21
N THR A 5 -0.62 6.71 -19.04
CA THR A 5 -1.12 6.41 -17.70
C THR A 5 -0.44 5.15 -17.16
N PRO A 6 -0.42 4.91 -15.84
CA PRO A 6 0.08 3.66 -15.27
C PRO A 6 -0.54 2.42 -15.94
N LEU A 7 -1.80 2.55 -16.36
CA LEU A 7 -2.54 1.52 -17.11
C LEU A 7 -2.00 1.21 -18.52
N GLN A 8 -1.17 2.09 -19.07
CA GLN A 8 -0.61 1.99 -20.42
C GLN A 8 0.84 1.52 -20.42
N ILE A 9 1.41 1.19 -19.25
CA ILE A 9 2.76 0.62 -19.14
C ILE A 9 2.85 -0.71 -19.90
N ILE A 10 1.80 -1.53 -19.88
CA ILE A 10 1.72 -2.76 -20.71
C ILE A 10 1.95 -2.45 -22.19
N LYS A 11 1.41 -1.33 -22.70
CA LYS A 11 1.65 -0.91 -24.09
C LYS A 11 3.11 -0.54 -24.32
N LEU A 12 3.77 0.11 -23.35
CA LEU A 12 5.20 0.42 -23.44
C LEU A 12 6.05 -0.86 -23.44
N ILE A 13 5.68 -1.85 -22.64
CA ILE A 13 6.32 -3.18 -22.62
C ILE A 13 6.14 -3.86 -23.98
N ASP A 14 4.93 -3.86 -24.55
CA ASP A 14 4.66 -4.44 -25.86
C ASP A 14 5.39 -3.70 -27.01
N LEU A 15 5.50 -2.38 -26.92
CA LEU A 15 6.30 -1.58 -27.85
C LEU A 15 7.79 -1.92 -27.73
N ALA A 16 8.31 -2.06 -26.51
CA ALA A 16 9.68 -2.49 -26.26
C ALA A 16 9.93 -3.90 -26.82
N LYS A 17 8.98 -4.84 -26.66
CA LYS A 17 9.01 -6.16 -27.30
C LYS A 17 9.06 -6.08 -28.84
N LYS A 18 8.43 -5.07 -29.45
CA LYS A 18 8.46 -4.78 -30.89
C LYS A 18 9.65 -3.91 -31.35
N ASN A 19 10.67 -3.70 -30.51
CA ASN A 19 11.83 -2.81 -30.77
C ASN A 19 11.46 -1.34 -31.01
N ARG A 20 10.28 -0.90 -30.57
CA ARG A 20 9.87 0.51 -30.56
C ARG A 20 10.13 1.09 -29.18
N ILE A 21 11.36 1.55 -28.98
CA ILE A 21 11.86 1.96 -27.66
C ILE A 21 12.10 3.46 -27.67
N ALA A 22 11.57 4.16 -26.67
CA ALA A 22 11.75 5.60 -26.53
C ALA A 22 13.19 5.92 -26.04
N PRO A 23 13.76 7.05 -26.46
CA PRO A 23 15.03 7.55 -25.93
C PRO A 23 14.92 8.00 -24.46
N LEU A 24 13.75 8.50 -24.03
CA LEU A 24 13.53 9.01 -22.68
C LEU A 24 12.21 8.48 -22.10
N TYR A 25 12.28 7.94 -20.89
CA TYR A 25 11.18 7.51 -20.06
C TYR A 25 11.24 8.27 -18.73
N LEU A 26 10.21 9.08 -18.46
CA LEU A 26 10.08 9.83 -17.21
C LEU A 26 9.02 9.18 -16.34
N PHE A 27 9.40 8.75 -15.15
CA PHE A 27 8.47 8.22 -14.15
C PHE A 27 8.32 9.29 -13.08
N ILE A 28 7.08 9.76 -12.87
CA ILE A 28 6.82 10.90 -11.96
C ILE A 28 5.87 10.44 -10.85
N GLY A 29 6.37 10.28 -9.64
CA GLY A 29 5.61 9.89 -8.45
C GLY A 29 6.43 9.04 -7.47
N PRO A 30 5.79 8.30 -6.55
CA PRO A 30 6.49 7.54 -5.52
C PRO A 30 7.58 6.63 -6.10
N TYR A 31 8.78 6.67 -5.51
CA TYR A 31 9.94 5.93 -6.01
C TYR A 31 9.70 4.44 -6.05
N GLU A 32 9.06 3.87 -5.03
CA GLU A 32 8.85 2.43 -4.89
C GLU A 32 8.09 1.86 -6.10
N ILE A 33 7.01 2.54 -6.50
CA ILE A 33 6.17 2.16 -7.65
C ILE A 33 6.92 2.43 -8.96
N SER A 34 7.52 3.62 -9.07
CA SER A 34 8.23 4.04 -10.27
C SER A 34 9.40 3.11 -10.58
N GLN A 35 10.10 2.63 -9.55
CA GLN A 35 11.22 1.70 -9.67
C GLN A 35 10.78 0.33 -10.18
N GLU A 36 9.74 -0.22 -9.57
CA GLU A 36 9.12 -1.49 -9.97
C GLU A 36 8.64 -1.45 -11.43
N LYS A 37 7.93 -0.38 -11.81
CA LYS A 37 7.42 -0.23 -13.18
C LYS A 37 8.50 0.03 -14.23
N ALA A 38 9.52 0.81 -13.89
CA ALA A 38 10.66 0.97 -14.77
C ALA A 38 11.37 -0.37 -15.01
N LYS A 39 11.48 -1.23 -13.98
CA LYS A 39 12.07 -2.56 -14.05
C LYS A 39 11.34 -3.50 -15.00
N GLU A 40 10.01 -3.45 -15.04
CA GLU A 40 9.23 -4.23 -16.01
C GLU A 40 9.60 -3.88 -17.46
N ILE A 41 9.88 -2.61 -17.75
CA ILE A 41 10.24 -2.15 -19.11
C ILE A 41 11.71 -2.42 -19.42
N TYR A 42 12.65 -1.98 -18.56
CA TYR A 42 14.08 -2.12 -18.90
C TYR A 42 14.53 -3.58 -18.91
N LYS A 43 13.89 -4.48 -18.14
CA LYS A 43 14.22 -5.92 -18.19
C LYS A 43 14.03 -6.50 -19.59
N VAL A 44 12.99 -6.10 -20.31
CA VAL A 44 12.78 -6.48 -21.73
C VAL A 44 13.92 -5.98 -22.62
N LEU A 45 14.53 -4.84 -22.30
CA LEU A 45 15.69 -4.31 -23.03
C LEU A 45 16.95 -5.13 -22.71
N LEU A 46 17.16 -5.49 -21.45
CA LEU A 46 18.29 -6.33 -21.03
C LEU A 46 18.22 -7.73 -21.64
N ASP A 47 17.04 -8.34 -21.68
CA ASP A 47 16.82 -9.64 -22.34
C ASP A 47 17.15 -9.61 -23.84
N LYS A 48 17.20 -8.41 -24.44
CA LYS A 48 17.58 -8.17 -25.85
C LYS A 48 19.05 -7.77 -26.02
N GLY A 49 19.84 -7.79 -24.96
CA GLY A 49 21.28 -7.52 -24.99
C GLY A 49 21.68 -6.08 -24.63
N SER A 50 20.73 -5.23 -24.20
CA SER A 50 21.08 -3.91 -23.68
C SER A 50 21.89 -4.00 -22.38
N THR A 51 22.73 -3.00 -22.11
CA THR A 51 23.42 -2.84 -20.82
C THR A 51 22.62 -1.95 -19.87
N LEU A 52 22.80 -2.13 -18.56
CA LEU A 52 22.17 -1.30 -17.52
C LEU A 52 23.23 -0.55 -16.72
N GLU A 53 23.06 0.75 -16.58
CA GLU A 53 23.83 1.58 -15.66
C GLU A 53 22.87 2.28 -14.70
N VAL A 54 23.08 2.06 -13.40
CA VAL A 54 22.19 2.55 -12.34
C VAL A 54 22.88 3.64 -11.54
N PHE A 55 22.20 4.76 -11.33
CA PHE A 55 22.65 5.85 -10.46
C PHE A 55 21.51 6.30 -9.54
N ASP A 56 21.71 6.16 -8.23
CA ASP A 56 20.86 6.79 -7.22
C ASP A 56 21.48 8.11 -6.79
N LEU A 57 20.96 9.22 -7.30
CA LEU A 57 21.49 10.56 -7.05
C LEU A 57 21.18 11.08 -5.65
N ARG A 58 20.36 10.36 -4.88
CA ARG A 58 20.14 10.62 -3.46
C ARG A 58 21.35 10.17 -2.63
N ASP A 59 22.14 9.22 -3.16
CA ASP A 59 23.43 8.84 -2.59
C ASP A 59 24.54 9.82 -3.05
N LYS A 60 25.33 10.32 -2.09
CA LYS A 60 26.33 11.36 -2.34
C LYS A 60 27.49 10.87 -3.22
N GLU A 61 27.88 9.60 -3.13
CA GLU A 61 29.01 9.07 -3.89
C GLU A 61 28.57 8.76 -5.32
N GLN A 62 27.40 8.12 -5.50
CA GLN A 62 26.84 7.87 -6.83
C GLN A 62 26.52 9.17 -7.58
N LYS A 63 26.03 10.21 -6.87
CA LYS A 63 25.84 11.54 -7.45
C LYS A 63 27.16 12.12 -7.98
N LYS A 64 28.25 12.05 -7.20
CA LYS A 64 29.56 12.54 -7.64
C LYS A 64 30.07 11.78 -8.86
N GLU A 65 29.92 10.46 -8.88
CA GLU A 65 30.30 9.62 -10.00
C GLU A 65 29.55 10.02 -11.27
N PHE A 66 28.22 10.14 -11.18
CA PHE A 66 27.36 10.56 -12.28
C PHE A 66 27.75 11.94 -12.85
N LEU A 67 28.03 12.90 -11.97
CA LEU A 67 28.41 14.27 -12.38
C LEU A 67 29.82 14.35 -12.99
N ARG A 68 30.75 13.50 -12.56
CA ARG A 68 32.13 13.46 -13.09
C ARG A 68 32.20 12.83 -14.48
N ARG A 69 31.24 11.98 -14.82
CA ARG A 69 31.21 11.31 -16.12
C ARG A 69 31.01 12.33 -17.23
N LYS A 70 31.91 12.33 -18.21
CA LYS A 70 31.84 13.18 -19.40
C LYS A 70 31.49 12.33 -20.61
N GLY A 71 30.35 12.62 -21.24
CA GLY A 71 29.85 11.82 -22.34
C GLY A 71 29.30 10.46 -21.90
N PHE A 72 28.42 9.91 -22.73
CA PHE A 72 27.75 8.63 -22.50
C PHE A 72 28.36 7.57 -23.40
N GLN A 73 28.70 6.41 -22.82
CA GLN A 73 29.39 5.35 -23.55
C GLN A 73 28.38 4.49 -24.30
N GLU A 74 28.58 4.35 -25.60
CA GLU A 74 27.87 3.35 -26.41
C GLU A 74 28.23 1.95 -25.89
N GLY A 75 27.23 1.06 -25.83
CA GLY A 75 27.48 -0.33 -25.51
C GLY A 75 28.43 -0.96 -26.53
N LEU A 76 29.28 -1.89 -26.08
CA LEU A 76 30.09 -2.73 -26.96
C LEU A 76 29.18 -3.35 -28.04
N PHE A 77 29.62 -3.35 -29.31
CA PHE A 77 28.87 -3.89 -30.46
C PHE A 77 27.58 -3.14 -30.84
N GLY A 78 27.39 -1.91 -30.37
CA GLY A 78 26.22 -1.10 -30.74
C GLY A 78 24.94 -1.50 -29.99
N PHE A 79 25.07 -2.30 -28.94
CA PHE A 79 23.97 -2.55 -28.01
C PHE A 79 23.59 -1.27 -27.26
N ARG A 80 22.30 -1.13 -26.98
CA ARG A 80 21.75 0.05 -26.33
C ARG A 80 22.14 0.08 -24.85
N THR A 81 22.57 1.23 -24.35
CA THR A 81 22.81 1.45 -22.92
C THR A 81 21.55 2.04 -22.28
N VAL A 82 21.05 1.40 -21.23
CA VAL A 82 19.97 1.89 -20.39
C VAL A 82 20.55 2.63 -19.19
N TYR A 83 20.30 3.94 -19.12
CA TYR A 83 20.63 4.77 -17.97
C TYR A 83 19.43 4.83 -17.04
N TYR A 84 19.57 4.26 -15.85
CA TYR A 84 18.52 4.21 -14.85
C TYR A 84 18.86 5.12 -13.67
N ILE A 85 18.16 6.24 -13.57
CA ILE A 85 18.45 7.32 -12.64
C ILE A 85 17.32 7.44 -11.61
N ILE A 86 17.68 7.37 -10.33
CA ILE A 86 16.80 7.62 -9.19
C ILE A 86 17.17 8.98 -8.60
N GLY A 87 16.19 9.82 -8.26
CA GLY A 87 16.46 11.17 -7.76
C GLY A 87 16.71 12.17 -8.89
N GLY A 88 15.87 12.20 -9.91
CA GLY A 88 16.03 13.08 -11.07
C GLY A 88 16.10 14.57 -10.71
N GLU A 89 15.53 14.98 -9.59
CA GLU A 89 15.55 16.35 -9.05
C GLU A 89 16.97 16.83 -8.74
N GLU A 90 17.88 15.89 -8.46
CA GLU A 90 19.27 16.18 -8.10
C GLU A 90 20.17 16.43 -9.31
N ILE A 91 19.64 16.31 -10.53
CA ILE A 91 20.37 16.53 -11.78
C ILE A 91 20.49 18.04 -12.03
N PRO A 92 21.71 18.61 -12.08
CA PRO A 92 21.91 20.03 -12.36
C PRO A 92 21.58 20.35 -13.82
N SER A 93 21.12 21.58 -14.09
CA SER A 93 20.68 22.02 -15.42
C SER A 93 21.74 21.84 -16.51
N SER A 94 23.02 22.00 -16.19
CA SER A 94 24.12 21.75 -17.15
C SER A 94 24.16 20.29 -17.62
N LYS A 95 23.87 19.35 -16.73
CA LYS A 95 23.84 17.92 -17.04
C LYS A 95 22.55 17.53 -17.76
N VAL A 96 21.44 18.18 -17.46
CA VAL A 96 20.17 18.04 -18.21
C VAL A 96 20.40 18.33 -19.70
N GLU A 97 21.02 19.47 -20.02
CA GLU A 97 21.34 19.83 -21.41
C GLU A 97 22.31 18.85 -22.09
N GLU A 98 23.32 18.35 -21.37
CA GLU A 98 24.23 17.32 -21.88
C GLU A 98 23.47 16.04 -22.27
N ILE A 99 22.55 15.58 -21.42
CA ILE A 99 21.72 14.39 -21.67
C ILE A 99 20.79 14.63 -22.85
N LEU A 100 20.09 15.76 -22.90
CA LEU A 100 19.18 16.10 -23.99
C LEU A 100 19.90 16.18 -25.34
N ASN A 101 21.09 16.77 -25.38
CA ASN A 101 21.89 16.83 -26.60
C ASN A 101 22.33 15.43 -27.06
N ALA A 102 22.74 14.55 -26.13
CA ALA A 102 23.05 13.16 -26.47
C ALA A 102 21.83 12.39 -27.02
N LEU A 103 20.65 12.63 -26.45
CA LEU A 103 19.39 12.04 -26.91
C LEU A 103 18.95 12.54 -28.30
N ARG A 104 19.28 13.79 -28.65
CA ARG A 104 19.00 14.37 -29.97
C ARG A 104 19.94 13.83 -31.04
N ASP A 105 21.21 13.64 -30.70
CA ASP A 105 22.25 13.17 -31.64
C ASP A 105 22.14 11.66 -31.91
N LYS A 106 21.96 10.86 -30.84
CA LYS A 106 22.07 9.39 -30.90
C LYS A 106 20.96 8.63 -30.17
N PRO A 107 19.67 8.81 -30.55
CA PRO A 107 18.53 8.22 -29.85
C PRO A 107 18.46 6.69 -29.93
N GLN A 108 19.12 6.04 -30.89
CA GLN A 108 19.07 4.58 -31.01
C GLN A 108 19.96 3.84 -29.99
N PHE A 109 21.00 4.50 -29.46
CA PHE A 109 22.02 3.88 -28.61
C PHE A 109 21.76 4.06 -27.11
N PHE A 110 20.87 4.99 -26.74
CA PHE A 110 20.61 5.31 -25.34
C PHE A 110 19.12 5.27 -25.04
N SER A 111 18.77 4.70 -23.89
CA SER A 111 17.45 4.90 -23.28
C SER A 111 17.62 5.35 -21.83
N TRP A 112 17.07 6.52 -21.54
CA TRP A 112 17.12 7.12 -20.22
C TRP A 112 15.82 6.85 -19.48
N PHE A 113 15.92 6.29 -18.29
CA PHE A 113 14.84 6.04 -17.37
C PHE A 113 15.12 6.93 -16.15
N ILE A 114 14.40 8.03 -16.02
CA ILE A 114 14.62 9.00 -14.96
C ILE A 114 13.39 9.04 -14.06
N LEU A 115 13.61 8.79 -12.78
CA LEU A 115 12.58 8.77 -11.76
C LEU A 115 12.60 10.08 -10.98
N PHE A 116 11.45 10.74 -10.95
CA PHE A 116 11.17 11.93 -10.16
C PHE A 116 10.04 11.61 -9.18
N GLU A 117 10.12 12.10 -7.95
CA GLU A 117 9.00 12.16 -7.03
C GLU A 117 8.01 13.24 -7.45
N ASN A 118 8.53 14.38 -7.91
CA ASN A 118 7.73 15.44 -8.52
C ASN A 118 8.51 16.16 -9.62
N LEU A 119 7.85 16.47 -10.73
CA LEU A 119 8.45 17.15 -11.88
C LEU A 119 7.49 18.20 -12.43
N GLU A 120 7.96 19.44 -12.55
CA GLU A 120 7.19 20.50 -13.19
C GLU A 120 7.12 20.31 -14.70
N GLU A 121 5.96 20.62 -15.31
CA GLU A 121 5.76 20.48 -16.76
C GLU A 121 6.70 21.36 -17.59
N LYS A 122 7.24 22.43 -17.00
CA LYS A 122 8.21 23.34 -17.67
C LYS A 122 9.64 22.79 -17.68
N HIS A 123 9.88 21.62 -17.08
CA HIS A 123 11.22 21.07 -17.00
C HIS A 123 11.70 20.60 -18.39
N PRO A 124 12.96 20.85 -18.80
CA PRO A 124 13.45 20.49 -20.14
C PRO A 124 13.29 19.02 -20.52
N PHE A 125 13.43 18.10 -19.55
CA PHE A 125 13.13 16.68 -19.78
C PHE A 125 11.66 16.43 -20.11
N TYR A 126 10.73 17.13 -19.46
CA TYR A 126 9.30 16.99 -19.68
C TYR A 126 8.95 17.41 -21.12
N ASP A 127 9.42 18.58 -21.55
CA ASP A 127 9.23 19.07 -22.92
C ASP A 127 9.79 18.10 -23.96
N PHE A 128 11.01 17.57 -23.75
CA PHE A 128 11.59 16.59 -24.67
C PHE A 128 10.79 15.27 -24.69
N ALA A 129 10.37 14.79 -23.51
CA ALA A 129 9.57 13.58 -23.41
C ALA A 129 8.19 13.73 -24.07
N LEU A 130 7.61 14.93 -24.06
CA LEU A 130 6.38 15.25 -24.78
C LEU A 130 6.54 15.11 -26.30
N GLU A 131 7.71 15.36 -26.86
CA GLU A 131 7.89 15.23 -28.31
C GLU A 131 8.35 13.83 -28.72
N LYS A 132 9.32 13.28 -27.97
CA LYS A 132 10.11 12.12 -28.41
C LYS A 132 10.24 11.01 -27.36
N GLY A 133 9.65 11.16 -26.18
CA GLY A 133 9.78 10.21 -25.08
C GLY A 133 8.45 9.60 -24.61
N ALA A 134 8.48 9.11 -23.38
CA ALA A 134 7.34 8.63 -22.65
C ALA A 134 7.32 9.26 -21.25
N ILE A 135 6.18 9.82 -20.86
CA ILE A 135 5.93 10.38 -19.54
C ILE A 135 4.94 9.44 -18.85
N ILE A 136 5.32 8.92 -17.70
CA ILE A 136 4.54 7.97 -16.90
C ILE A 136 4.26 8.61 -15.54
N PRO A 137 3.21 9.43 -15.44
CA PRO A 137 2.82 10.02 -14.18
C PRO A 137 2.06 9.03 -13.30
N PHE A 138 2.52 8.88 -12.07
CA PHE A 138 1.80 8.29 -10.94
C PHE A 138 1.24 9.42 -10.05
N HIS A 139 0.60 10.42 -10.70
CA HIS A 139 -0.04 11.53 -10.02
C HIS A 139 -1.34 11.08 -9.37
N THR A 140 -1.27 10.67 -8.10
CA THR A 140 -2.41 10.67 -7.20
C THR A 140 -1.98 11.28 -5.87
N LYS A 141 -2.87 12.10 -5.29
CA LYS A 141 -2.63 12.72 -3.99
C LYS A 141 -2.55 11.69 -2.84
N LYS A 142 -2.91 10.43 -3.09
CA LYS A 142 -2.94 9.33 -2.11
C LYS A 142 -2.31 8.07 -2.72
N ARG A 143 -1.50 7.37 -1.92
CA ARG A 143 -0.91 6.06 -2.27
C ARG A 143 -2.00 4.99 -2.43
N GLU A 144 -3.06 5.05 -1.63
CA GLU A 144 -4.21 4.14 -1.66
C GLU A 144 -4.87 4.06 -3.05
N ASP A 145 -5.06 5.20 -3.71
CA ASP A 145 -5.67 5.29 -5.04
C ASP A 145 -4.78 4.65 -6.13
N LEU A 146 -3.45 4.67 -5.95
CA LEU A 146 -2.51 3.97 -6.86
C LEU A 146 -2.66 2.47 -6.72
N LEU A 147 -2.71 1.97 -5.49
CA LEU A 147 -2.87 0.54 -5.22
C LEU A 147 -4.22 0.03 -5.73
N GLU A 148 -5.30 0.80 -5.57
CA GLU A 148 -6.61 0.44 -6.12
C GLU A 148 -6.59 0.40 -7.66
N SER A 149 -5.93 1.38 -8.30
CA SER A 149 -5.78 1.43 -9.76
C SER A 149 -4.95 0.26 -10.29
N GLU A 150 -3.86 -0.07 -9.61
CA GLU A 150 -2.96 -1.17 -9.95
C GLU A 150 -3.66 -2.53 -9.78
N LEU A 151 -4.39 -2.70 -8.68
CA LEU A 151 -5.21 -3.88 -8.42
C LEU A 151 -6.20 -4.13 -9.57
N LEU A 152 -6.96 -3.10 -9.96
CA LEU A 152 -7.94 -3.20 -11.04
C LEU A 152 -7.30 -3.56 -12.39
N LEU A 153 -6.08 -3.09 -12.66
CA LEU A 153 -5.34 -3.43 -13.86
C LEU A 153 -4.97 -4.91 -13.89
N ILE A 154 -4.36 -5.40 -12.80
CA ILE A 154 -3.92 -6.79 -12.70
C ILE A 154 -5.14 -7.72 -12.77
N LEU A 155 -6.23 -7.42 -12.07
CA LEU A 155 -7.46 -8.20 -12.16
C LEU A 155 -7.99 -8.28 -13.60
N LYS A 156 -7.94 -7.17 -14.36
CA LYS A 156 -8.35 -7.15 -15.76
C LYS A 156 -7.43 -7.99 -16.65
N GLU A 157 -6.12 -7.93 -16.42
CA GLU A 157 -5.12 -8.72 -17.16
C GLU A 157 -5.39 -10.22 -17.03
N TYR A 158 -5.68 -10.68 -15.80
CA TYR A 158 -5.95 -12.09 -15.51
C TYR A 158 -7.42 -12.48 -15.63
N GLN A 159 -8.29 -11.58 -16.09
CA GLN A 159 -9.74 -11.79 -16.24
C GLN A 159 -10.40 -12.25 -14.93
N LEU A 160 -9.98 -11.66 -13.82
CA LEU A 160 -10.50 -11.91 -12.49
C LEU A 160 -11.50 -10.82 -12.09
N HIS A 161 -12.52 -11.21 -11.33
CA HIS A 161 -13.51 -10.32 -10.76
C HIS A 161 -13.29 -10.17 -9.25
N MET A 162 -13.30 -8.94 -8.76
CA MET A 162 -13.26 -8.59 -7.34
C MET A 162 -14.22 -7.42 -7.10
N GLU A 163 -15.10 -7.55 -6.12
CA GLU A 163 -15.99 -6.45 -5.76
C GLU A 163 -15.22 -5.29 -5.12
N LYS A 164 -15.72 -4.06 -5.25
CA LYS A 164 -15.06 -2.87 -4.70
C LYS A 164 -14.83 -2.96 -3.19
N LYS A 165 -15.77 -3.56 -2.46
CA LYS A 165 -15.66 -3.80 -1.02
C LYS A 165 -14.50 -4.76 -0.69
N THR A 166 -14.39 -5.84 -1.46
CA THR A 166 -13.33 -6.84 -1.36
C THR A 166 -11.96 -6.27 -1.72
N ALA A 167 -11.88 -5.40 -2.74
CA ALA A 167 -10.67 -4.66 -3.09
C ALA A 167 -10.21 -3.73 -1.97
N SER A 168 -11.15 -2.96 -1.40
CA SER A 168 -10.87 -2.08 -0.26
C SER A 168 -10.44 -2.86 0.99
N PHE A 169 -10.99 -4.06 1.18
CA PHE A 169 -10.57 -4.98 2.24
C PHE A 169 -9.14 -5.46 2.02
N PHE A 170 -8.80 -5.94 0.81
CA PHE A 170 -7.44 -6.36 0.46
C PHE A 170 -6.40 -5.27 0.74
N ILE A 171 -6.62 -4.06 0.22
CA ILE A 171 -5.71 -2.91 0.41
C ILE A 171 -5.56 -2.57 1.90
N SER A 172 -6.64 -2.68 2.69
CA SER A 172 -6.56 -2.42 4.13
C SER A 172 -5.68 -3.41 4.91
N LEU A 173 -5.46 -4.62 4.37
CA LEU A 173 -4.62 -5.66 4.98
C LEU A 173 -3.14 -5.51 4.59
N VAL A 174 -2.88 -5.23 3.32
CA VAL A 174 -1.51 -5.10 2.80
C VAL A 174 -0.92 -3.70 3.03
N GLY A 175 -1.75 -2.70 3.31
CA GLY A 175 -1.30 -1.35 3.62
C GLY A 175 -0.74 -0.59 2.42
N GLU A 176 0.16 0.37 2.69
CA GLU A 176 0.74 1.26 1.68
C GLU A 176 2.08 0.75 1.10
N ASP A 177 2.60 -0.37 1.61
CA ASP A 177 3.84 -0.98 1.10
C ASP A 177 3.55 -1.65 -0.26
N TYR A 178 4.04 -1.05 -1.33
CA TYR A 178 3.84 -1.54 -2.70
C TYR A 178 4.43 -2.94 -2.94
N SER A 179 5.60 -3.23 -2.36
CA SER A 179 6.26 -4.53 -2.54
C SER A 179 5.43 -5.64 -1.90
N HIS A 180 4.97 -5.40 -0.67
CA HIS A 180 4.09 -6.34 0.01
C HIS A 180 2.73 -6.47 -0.71
N PHE A 181 2.10 -5.36 -1.08
CA PHE A 181 0.88 -5.35 -1.90
C PHE A 181 1.01 -6.21 -3.15
N LYS A 182 2.10 -6.04 -3.90
CA LYS A 182 2.34 -6.77 -5.15
C LYS A 182 2.48 -8.28 -4.89
N ASN A 183 3.32 -8.65 -3.92
CA ASN A 183 3.55 -10.04 -3.58
C ASN A 183 2.25 -10.75 -3.15
N GLU A 184 1.44 -10.13 -2.28
CA GLU A 184 0.17 -10.73 -1.85
C GLU A 184 -0.88 -10.75 -2.97
N LEU A 185 -0.89 -9.74 -3.85
CA LEU A 185 -1.78 -9.71 -5.00
C LEU A 185 -1.42 -10.83 -6.00
N GLU A 186 -0.15 -11.04 -6.29
CA GLU A 186 0.31 -12.13 -7.16
C GLU A 186 -0.14 -13.50 -6.62
N LYS A 187 0.00 -13.75 -5.31
CA LYS A 187 -0.51 -14.98 -4.68
C LYS A 187 -2.01 -15.14 -4.87
N LEU A 188 -2.78 -14.09 -4.62
CA LEU A 188 -4.24 -14.10 -4.79
C LEU A 188 -4.66 -14.37 -6.22
N VAL A 189 -4.01 -13.72 -7.18
CA VAL A 189 -4.28 -13.89 -8.61
C VAL A 189 -4.04 -15.34 -9.00
N LEU A 190 -2.89 -15.91 -8.61
CA LEU A 190 -2.54 -17.29 -8.90
C LEU A 190 -3.51 -18.29 -8.27
N TYR A 191 -3.95 -18.05 -7.04
CA TYR A 191 -4.92 -18.89 -6.34
C TYR A 191 -6.32 -18.85 -6.99
N ALA A 192 -6.73 -17.69 -7.50
CA ALA A 192 -8.07 -17.49 -8.03
C ALA A 192 -8.21 -17.74 -9.54
N LEU A 193 -7.17 -18.25 -10.22
CA LEU A 193 -7.20 -18.47 -11.68
C LEU A 193 -8.31 -19.42 -12.15
N ASP A 194 -8.68 -20.41 -11.34
CA ASP A 194 -9.69 -21.39 -11.73
C ASP A 194 -11.11 -20.85 -11.56
N GLU A 195 -11.39 -20.17 -10.44
CA GLU A 195 -12.73 -19.70 -10.08
C GLU A 195 -13.08 -18.31 -10.60
N ARG A 196 -12.08 -17.56 -11.09
CA ARG A 196 -12.19 -16.21 -11.68
C ARG A 196 -12.81 -15.13 -10.79
N THR A 197 -13.13 -15.44 -9.54
CA THR A 197 -13.73 -14.52 -8.56
C THR A 197 -12.95 -14.56 -7.26
N ILE A 198 -12.57 -13.39 -6.75
CA ILE A 198 -11.90 -13.23 -5.45
C ILE A 198 -12.91 -12.68 -4.44
N THR A 199 -13.07 -13.39 -3.32
CA THR A 199 -13.95 -13.01 -2.19
C THR A 199 -13.15 -12.64 -0.95
N GLU A 200 -13.80 -12.09 0.09
CA GLU A 200 -13.13 -11.75 1.35
C GLU A 200 -12.59 -13.00 2.06
N GLU A 201 -13.27 -14.14 1.93
CA GLU A 201 -12.83 -15.42 2.49
C GLU A 201 -11.50 -15.88 1.86
N LYS A 202 -11.39 -15.80 0.53
CA LYS A 202 -10.15 -16.15 -0.18
C LYS A 202 -9.00 -15.22 0.19
N ILE A 203 -9.29 -13.93 0.40
CA ILE A 203 -8.31 -12.98 0.92
C ILE A 203 -7.78 -13.45 2.28
N LEU A 204 -8.67 -13.83 3.19
CA LEU A 204 -8.28 -14.31 4.52
C LEU A 204 -7.50 -15.64 4.50
N GLU A 205 -7.69 -16.47 3.49
CA GLU A 205 -6.97 -17.75 3.34
C GLU A 205 -5.53 -17.57 2.82
N ILE A 206 -5.33 -16.65 1.88
CA ILE A 206 -4.06 -16.56 1.12
C ILE A 206 -3.21 -15.36 1.51
N VAL A 207 -3.84 -14.21 1.80
CA VAL A 207 -3.11 -12.97 2.05
C VAL A 207 -2.55 -13.01 3.45
N VAL A 208 -1.23 -12.87 3.53
CA VAL A 208 -0.58 -12.58 4.79
C VAL A 208 -0.63 -11.07 4.99
N PRO A 209 -1.42 -10.53 5.93
CA PRO A 209 -1.44 -9.10 6.19
C PRO A 209 -0.08 -8.62 6.73
N LEU A 210 0.21 -7.33 6.57
CA LEU A 210 1.32 -6.71 7.31
C LEU A 210 1.16 -7.00 8.79
N GLU A 211 2.26 -7.21 9.49
CA GLU A 211 2.24 -7.54 10.92
C GLU A 211 1.39 -6.52 11.71
N GLU A 212 1.56 -5.22 11.46
CA GLU A 212 0.77 -4.15 12.07
C GLU A 212 -0.75 -4.21 11.78
N LYS A 213 -1.16 -4.88 10.69
CA LYS A 213 -2.54 -5.03 10.22
C LYS A 213 -3.12 -6.42 10.54
N ALA A 214 -2.29 -7.45 10.74
CA ALA A 214 -2.70 -8.80 11.15
C ALA A 214 -3.52 -8.80 12.43
N PHE A 215 -3.22 -7.88 13.35
CA PHE A 215 -3.92 -7.77 14.61
C PHE A 215 -5.22 -6.96 14.53
N TYR A 216 -5.35 -6.12 13.50
CA TYR A 216 -6.63 -5.51 13.16
C TYR A 216 -7.64 -6.59 12.77
N LEU A 217 -7.20 -7.65 12.06
CA LEU A 217 -8.05 -8.81 11.77
C LEU A 217 -8.52 -9.53 13.03
N ILE A 218 -7.72 -9.60 14.11
CA ILE A 218 -8.18 -10.21 15.37
C ILE A 218 -9.31 -9.39 15.98
N GLY A 219 -9.14 -8.06 16.01
CA GLY A 219 -10.20 -7.15 16.44
C GLY A 219 -11.45 -7.27 15.57
N GLU A 220 -11.31 -7.29 14.24
CA GLU A 220 -12.44 -7.48 13.32
C GLU A 220 -13.11 -8.84 13.49
N ALA A 221 -12.33 -9.93 13.57
CA ALA A 221 -12.82 -11.29 13.76
C ALA A 221 -13.60 -11.40 15.07
N PHE A 222 -13.17 -10.69 16.11
CA PHE A 222 -13.90 -10.63 17.37
C PHE A 222 -15.32 -10.09 17.22
N PHE A 223 -15.53 -9.05 16.39
CA PHE A 223 -16.86 -8.48 16.17
C PHE A 223 -17.69 -9.17 15.07
N THR A 224 -17.04 -9.90 14.15
CA THR A 224 -17.68 -10.48 12.96
C THR A 224 -17.81 -12.00 13.00
N GLN A 225 -16.82 -12.68 13.56
CA GLN A 225 -16.67 -14.14 13.54
C GLN A 225 -16.84 -14.78 14.92
N GLY A 226 -16.84 -13.97 15.99
CA GLY A 226 -17.12 -14.39 17.36
C GLY A 226 -15.89 -14.93 18.11
N PRO A 227 -16.06 -15.26 19.40
CA PRO A 227 -14.96 -15.48 20.34
C PRO A 227 -14.13 -16.74 20.02
N GLU A 228 -14.75 -17.79 19.48
CA GLU A 228 -14.03 -19.03 19.18
C GLU A 228 -13.00 -18.84 18.05
N LYS A 229 -13.40 -18.19 16.95
CA LYS A 229 -12.51 -17.91 15.82
C LYS A 229 -11.42 -16.92 16.21
N THR A 230 -11.76 -15.89 17.00
CA THR A 230 -10.76 -14.96 17.56
C THR A 230 -9.72 -15.68 18.42
N TYR A 231 -10.15 -16.58 19.30
CA TYR A 231 -9.22 -17.33 20.14
C TYR A 231 -8.32 -18.26 19.30
N LYS A 232 -8.86 -18.94 18.28
CA LYS A 232 -8.05 -19.76 17.37
C LYS A 232 -6.98 -18.94 16.64
N MET A 233 -7.31 -17.74 16.19
CA MET A 233 -6.34 -16.81 15.60
C MET A 233 -5.24 -16.42 16.59
N ILE A 234 -5.62 -16.06 17.82
CA ILE A 234 -4.66 -15.71 18.87
C ILE A 234 -3.78 -16.92 19.25
N SER A 235 -4.36 -18.11 19.35
CA SER A 235 -3.63 -19.36 19.64
C SER A 235 -2.58 -19.63 18.56
N SER A 236 -2.94 -19.47 17.29
CA SER A 236 -2.00 -19.67 16.17
C SER A 236 -0.79 -18.72 16.25
N LEU A 237 -0.98 -17.50 16.76
CA LEU A 237 0.11 -16.55 16.98
C LEU A 237 1.00 -16.95 18.16
N LEU A 238 0.41 -17.46 19.25
CA LEU A 238 1.16 -18.00 20.38
C LEU A 238 1.98 -19.23 19.95
N ASP A 239 1.41 -20.11 19.12
CA ASP A 239 2.09 -21.29 18.58
C ASP A 239 3.24 -20.88 17.63
N ALA A 240 3.09 -19.77 16.91
CA ALA A 240 4.14 -19.12 16.14
C ALA A 240 5.17 -18.36 17.00
N LYS A 241 5.13 -18.52 18.33
CA LYS A 241 6.04 -17.90 19.31
C LYS A 241 6.04 -16.37 19.30
N LYS A 242 4.92 -15.74 18.94
CA LYS A 242 4.75 -14.29 19.13
C LYS A 242 4.65 -13.97 20.62
N GLU A 243 5.26 -12.85 21.01
CA GLU A 243 5.29 -12.47 22.42
C GLU A 243 3.88 -12.13 22.93
N PRO A 244 3.42 -12.72 24.05
CA PRO A 244 2.09 -12.46 24.61
C PRO A 244 1.83 -10.97 24.86
N GLY A 245 2.85 -10.22 25.29
CA GLY A 245 2.74 -8.78 25.52
C GLY A 245 2.48 -7.99 24.24
N GLU A 246 3.04 -8.43 23.11
CA GLU A 246 2.79 -7.81 21.80
C GLU A 246 1.34 -8.03 21.39
N ILE A 247 0.85 -9.29 21.44
CA ILE A 247 -0.54 -9.66 21.14
C ILE A 247 -1.54 -8.79 21.92
N LEU A 248 -1.31 -8.63 23.21
CA LEU A 248 -2.14 -7.78 24.07
C LEU A 248 -2.05 -6.29 23.68
N GLY A 249 -0.83 -5.81 23.38
CA GLY A 249 -0.59 -4.45 22.92
C GLY A 249 -1.35 -4.10 21.65
N TYR A 250 -1.54 -5.07 20.74
CA TYR A 250 -2.32 -4.83 19.53
C TYR A 250 -3.83 -4.74 19.79
N LEU A 251 -4.38 -5.61 20.63
CA LEU A 251 -5.78 -5.51 21.06
C LEU A 251 -6.02 -4.14 21.73
N TYR A 252 -5.11 -3.72 22.59
CA TYR A 252 -5.14 -2.39 23.19
C TYR A 252 -5.13 -1.27 22.15
N LYS A 253 -4.23 -1.30 21.16
CA LYS A 253 -4.20 -0.31 20.07
C LYS A 253 -5.51 -0.30 19.27
N TYR A 254 -6.10 -1.47 19.00
CA TYR A 254 -7.38 -1.59 18.30
C TYR A 254 -8.52 -0.94 19.09
N PHE A 255 -8.70 -1.28 20.37
CA PHE A 255 -9.74 -0.68 21.21
C PHE A 255 -9.50 0.81 21.49
N LYS A 256 -8.25 1.24 21.64
CA LYS A 256 -7.88 2.66 21.72
C LYS A 256 -8.28 3.40 20.46
N LYS A 257 -8.05 2.83 19.28
CA LYS A 257 -8.47 3.40 18.01
C LYS A 257 -10.00 3.48 17.91
N LEU A 258 -10.71 2.45 18.36
CA LEU A 258 -12.18 2.48 18.45
C LEU A 258 -12.68 3.61 19.37
N GLN A 259 -12.05 3.82 20.53
CA GLN A 259 -12.42 4.92 21.44
C GLN A 259 -12.23 6.27 20.78
N ILE A 260 -11.06 6.50 20.18
CA ILE A 260 -10.74 7.76 19.49
C ILE A 260 -11.70 7.98 18.32
N LEU A 261 -12.03 6.93 17.56
CA LEU A 261 -13.01 7.01 16.48
C LEU A 261 -14.41 7.33 17.02
N LYS A 262 -14.82 6.74 18.16
CA LYS A 262 -16.12 7.02 18.79
C LYS A 262 -16.24 8.49 19.16
N ASP A 263 -15.20 9.07 19.75
CA ASP A 263 -15.21 10.48 20.15
C ASP A 263 -15.15 11.39 18.92
N PHE A 264 -14.33 11.05 17.91
CA PHE A 264 -14.27 11.81 16.65
C PHE A 264 -15.60 11.81 15.89
N ILE A 265 -16.33 10.68 15.88
CA ILE A 265 -17.64 10.59 15.22
C ILE A 265 -18.72 11.39 15.97
N LYS A 266 -18.63 11.52 17.31
CA LYS A 266 -19.55 12.40 18.06
C LYS A 266 -19.39 13.86 17.64
N GLU A 267 -18.15 14.28 17.38
CA GLU A 267 -17.82 15.63 16.89
C GLU A 267 -18.16 15.82 15.41
N ASN A 268 -18.24 14.73 14.63
CA ASN A 268 -18.48 14.72 13.20
C ASN A 268 -19.63 13.75 12.82
N PRO A 269 -20.90 14.08 13.14
CA PRO A 269 -22.04 13.19 12.95
C PRO A 269 -22.30 12.78 11.49
N GLU A 270 -21.79 13.55 10.53
CA GLU A 270 -21.81 13.23 9.10
C GLU A 270 -21.23 11.84 8.81
N LEU A 271 -20.16 11.45 9.51
CA LEU A 271 -19.54 10.14 9.33
C LEU A 271 -20.41 9.00 9.87
N ASP A 272 -21.24 9.24 10.89
CA ASP A 272 -22.09 8.22 11.48
C ASP A 272 -23.25 7.83 10.55
N ARG A 273 -23.83 8.83 9.88
CA ARG A 273 -25.01 8.67 9.01
C ARG A 273 -24.72 7.74 7.83
N GLU A 274 -23.51 7.79 7.29
CA GLU A 274 -23.17 7.06 6.07
C GLU A 274 -23.13 5.54 6.23
N GLN A 275 -24.07 4.82 5.62
CA GLN A 275 -24.11 3.35 5.66
C GLN A 275 -23.29 2.68 4.56
N SER A 276 -22.79 3.45 3.58
CA SER A 276 -22.01 2.94 2.45
C SER A 276 -20.58 3.47 2.49
N TYR A 277 -19.62 2.58 2.23
CA TYR A 277 -18.20 2.90 2.21
C TYR A 277 -17.88 4.05 1.24
N THR A 278 -18.51 4.07 0.07
CA THR A 278 -18.24 5.09 -0.96
C THR A 278 -18.53 6.49 -0.45
N TYR A 279 -19.63 6.67 0.29
CA TYR A 279 -19.99 7.98 0.85
C TYR A 279 -19.18 8.29 2.10
N PHE A 280 -18.95 7.30 2.96
CA PHE A 280 -18.05 7.45 4.10
C PHE A 280 -16.65 7.92 3.67
N SER A 281 -16.08 7.32 2.62
CA SER A 281 -14.76 7.69 2.10
C SER A 281 -14.73 9.12 1.55
N LYS A 282 -15.82 9.59 0.94
CA LYS A 282 -15.94 10.96 0.44
C LYS A 282 -16.00 11.97 1.59
N GLU A 283 -16.84 11.71 2.59
CA GLU A 283 -16.93 12.59 3.77
C GLU A 283 -15.61 12.58 4.56
N TRP A 284 -14.99 11.41 4.74
CA TRP A 284 -13.67 11.29 5.34
C TRP A 284 -12.61 12.11 4.59
N GLN A 285 -12.67 12.13 3.26
CA GLN A 285 -11.76 12.92 2.44
C GLN A 285 -12.00 14.43 2.60
N LYS A 286 -13.25 14.89 2.62
CA LYS A 286 -13.56 16.31 2.88
C LYS A 286 -13.00 16.77 4.21
N LEU A 287 -13.07 15.92 5.24
CA LEU A 287 -12.51 16.22 6.56
C LEU A 287 -10.98 16.28 6.54
N LYS A 288 -10.31 15.40 5.80
CA LYS A 288 -8.85 15.44 5.62
C LYS A 288 -8.37 16.68 4.88
N GLU A 289 -9.20 17.25 4.02
CA GLU A 289 -8.87 18.44 3.22
C GLU A 289 -9.20 19.76 3.94
N ASP A 290 -9.92 19.70 5.08
CA ASP A 290 -10.28 20.87 5.88
C ASP A 290 -9.10 21.33 6.77
N PRO A 291 -8.52 22.52 6.53
CA PRO A 291 -7.37 23.01 7.28
C PRO A 291 -7.69 23.35 8.75
N LEU A 292 -8.97 23.44 9.13
CA LEU A 292 -9.40 23.77 10.49
C LEU A 292 -9.69 22.55 11.36
N LYS A 293 -9.76 21.34 10.77
CA LYS A 293 -10.05 20.11 11.50
C LYS A 293 -8.79 19.32 11.80
N GLU A 294 -8.44 19.22 13.07
CA GLU A 294 -7.37 18.32 13.52
C GLU A 294 -7.88 16.88 13.64
N ILE A 295 -7.43 16.02 12.73
CA ILE A 295 -7.72 14.58 12.81
C ILE A 295 -6.62 13.90 13.62
N PRO A 296 -6.95 13.09 14.63
CA PRO A 296 -5.96 12.32 15.37
C PRO A 296 -5.09 11.45 14.44
N LYS A 297 -3.75 11.51 14.62
CA LYS A 297 -2.78 10.79 13.76
C LYS A 297 -3.09 9.30 13.57
N ILE A 298 -3.53 8.65 14.64
CA ILE A 298 -3.90 7.22 14.65
C ILE A 298 -5.04 6.88 13.66
N LEU A 299 -5.91 7.85 13.36
CA LEU A 299 -6.97 7.71 12.37
C LEU A 299 -6.48 8.08 10.97
N THR A 300 -5.61 9.08 10.83
CA THR A 300 -5.09 9.48 9.50
C THR A 300 -4.23 8.40 8.85
N GLU A 301 -3.46 7.65 9.65
CA GLU A 301 -2.62 6.50 9.26
C GLU A 301 -3.44 5.22 8.96
N SER A 302 -4.74 5.25 9.21
CA SER A 302 -5.62 4.12 8.98
C SER A 302 -6.36 4.27 7.66
N HIS A 303 -6.42 3.18 6.90
CA HIS A 303 -7.19 3.14 5.66
C HIS A 303 -8.68 3.44 5.95
N PRO A 304 -9.37 4.25 5.13
CA PRO A 304 -10.77 4.63 5.38
C PRO A 304 -11.72 3.44 5.53
N TYR A 305 -11.47 2.34 4.80
CA TYR A 305 -12.29 1.12 4.90
C TYR A 305 -12.22 0.48 6.30
N ALA A 306 -11.05 0.51 6.93
CA ALA A 306 -10.87 0.00 8.29
C ALA A 306 -11.65 0.88 9.30
N LEU A 307 -11.63 2.19 9.13
CA LEU A 307 -12.41 3.10 9.97
C LEU A 307 -13.93 2.89 9.77
N PHE A 308 -14.36 2.66 8.53
CA PHE A 308 -15.74 2.36 8.21
C PHE A 308 -16.25 1.08 8.87
N ASN A 309 -15.44 0.01 8.89
CA ASN A 309 -15.81 -1.24 9.57
C ASN A 309 -15.79 -1.08 11.10
N MET A 310 -14.77 -0.41 11.65
CA MET A 310 -14.70 -0.07 13.08
C MET A 310 -15.94 0.70 13.55
N LYS A 311 -16.42 1.65 12.73
CA LYS A 311 -17.66 2.37 13.01
C LYS A 311 -18.86 1.44 13.18
N LYS A 312 -18.99 0.41 12.33
CA LYS A 312 -20.09 -0.56 12.45
C LYS A 312 -20.01 -1.33 13.77
N HIS A 313 -18.80 -1.60 14.25
CA HIS A 313 -18.59 -2.28 15.54
C HIS A 313 -18.97 -1.40 16.71
N LEU A 314 -18.76 -0.07 16.63
CA LEU A 314 -19.19 0.86 17.69
C LEU A 314 -20.69 0.77 17.99
N LYS A 315 -21.53 0.42 17.01
CA LYS A 315 -22.99 0.20 17.23
C LYS A 315 -23.28 -0.99 18.16
N LYS A 316 -22.33 -1.91 18.32
CA LYS A 316 -22.43 -3.09 19.19
C LYS A 316 -21.81 -2.86 20.58
N ILE A 317 -21.31 -1.65 20.87
CA ILE A 317 -20.54 -1.36 22.09
C ILE A 317 -21.17 -0.19 22.86
N ASP A 318 -21.74 -0.49 24.03
CA ASP A 318 -22.27 0.54 24.93
C ASP A 318 -21.13 1.40 25.51
N SER A 319 -20.14 0.75 26.14
CA SER A 319 -18.92 1.38 26.66
C SER A 319 -17.68 0.53 26.37
N LEU A 320 -16.57 1.21 26.09
CA LEU A 320 -15.25 0.61 25.87
C LEU A 320 -14.46 0.45 27.19
N ASP A 321 -14.84 1.14 28.27
CA ASP A 321 -14.14 1.09 29.57
C ASP A 321 -14.03 -0.33 30.15
N PRO A 322 -15.10 -1.16 30.09
CA PRO A 322 -15.02 -2.55 30.55
C PRO A 322 -14.01 -3.36 29.74
N LEU A 323 -13.82 -3.05 28.45
CA LEU A 323 -12.87 -3.77 27.60
C LEU A 323 -11.43 -3.44 27.99
N PHE A 324 -11.13 -2.17 28.27
CA PHE A 324 -9.81 -1.78 28.78
C PHE A 324 -9.50 -2.40 30.14
N SER A 325 -10.51 -2.56 31.00
CA SER A 325 -10.35 -3.24 32.29
C SER A 325 -9.98 -4.72 32.11
N GLU A 326 -10.59 -5.42 31.14
CA GLU A 326 -10.23 -6.82 30.85
C GLU A 326 -8.83 -6.94 30.22
N LEU A 327 -8.41 -6.00 29.37
CA LEU A 327 -7.05 -5.97 28.85
C LEU A 327 -6.02 -5.77 29.96
N PHE A 328 -6.29 -4.87 30.90
CA PHE A 328 -5.42 -4.64 32.06
C PHE A 328 -5.31 -5.91 32.94
N ARG A 329 -6.42 -6.62 33.17
CA ARG A 329 -6.41 -7.90 33.89
C ARG A 329 -5.56 -8.95 33.18
N ALA A 330 -5.67 -9.05 31.86
CA ALA A 330 -4.83 -9.95 31.08
C ALA A 330 -3.35 -9.56 31.16
N GLU A 331 -3.03 -8.26 31.11
CA GLU A 331 -1.66 -7.79 31.28
C GLU A 331 -1.09 -8.17 32.64
N TRP A 332 -1.88 -7.97 33.69
CA TRP A 332 -1.51 -8.33 35.06
C TRP A 332 -1.29 -9.84 35.21
N ALA A 333 -2.19 -10.65 34.66
CA ALA A 333 -2.09 -12.11 34.70
C ALA A 333 -0.81 -12.62 34.00
N LEU A 334 -0.40 -11.97 32.89
CA LEU A 334 0.83 -12.31 32.18
C LEU A 334 2.09 -11.85 32.93
N LYS A 335 2.13 -10.57 33.34
CA LYS A 335 3.37 -9.94 33.84
C LYS A 335 3.62 -10.12 35.33
N ARG A 336 2.58 -10.34 36.14
CA ARG A 336 2.68 -10.41 37.61
C ARG A 336 2.37 -11.79 38.14
N GLU A 337 1.36 -12.45 37.59
CA GLU A 337 0.94 -13.78 38.03
C GLU A 337 1.59 -14.90 37.21
N PHE A 338 2.28 -14.56 36.12
CA PHE A 338 2.98 -15.49 35.23
C PHE A 338 2.08 -16.65 34.77
N GLN A 339 0.80 -16.37 34.54
CA GLN A 339 -0.14 -17.37 34.07
C GLN A 339 0.19 -17.81 32.64
N PRO A 340 -0.12 -19.07 32.27
CA PRO A 340 0.08 -19.55 30.91
C PRO A 340 -0.66 -18.66 29.89
N PRO A 341 0.03 -18.15 28.84
CA PRO A 341 -0.56 -17.23 27.87
C PRO A 341 -1.84 -17.75 27.23
N GLN A 342 -1.88 -19.05 26.88
CA GLN A 342 -3.05 -19.69 26.27
C GLN A 342 -4.30 -19.55 27.15
N LYS A 343 -4.15 -19.70 28.48
CA LYS A 343 -5.23 -19.57 29.45
C LYS A 343 -5.65 -18.11 29.62
N VAL A 344 -4.69 -17.19 29.66
CA VAL A 344 -4.97 -15.75 29.78
C VAL A 344 -5.77 -15.26 28.57
N PHE A 345 -5.34 -15.58 27.35
CA PHE A 345 -6.03 -15.15 26.14
C PHE A 345 -7.40 -15.81 25.96
N GLN A 346 -7.57 -17.07 26.38
CA GLN A 346 -8.87 -17.73 26.38
C GLN A 346 -9.88 -16.96 27.26
N ASN A 347 -9.46 -16.65 28.49
CA ASN A 347 -10.27 -15.90 29.44
C ASN A 347 -10.54 -14.47 28.95
N LEU A 348 -9.53 -13.80 28.39
CA LEU A 348 -9.65 -12.44 27.86
C LEU A 348 -10.71 -12.39 26.75
N VAL A 349 -10.61 -13.25 25.74
CA VAL A 349 -11.55 -13.26 24.60
C VAL A 349 -12.97 -13.54 25.07
N PHE A 350 -13.15 -14.51 25.98
CA PHE A 350 -14.45 -14.83 26.56
C PHE A 350 -15.03 -13.64 27.36
N ASN A 351 -14.23 -13.02 28.23
CA ASN A 351 -14.67 -11.90 29.04
C ASN A 351 -15.02 -10.68 28.19
N LEU A 352 -14.19 -10.34 27.20
CA LEU A 352 -14.48 -9.28 26.24
C LEU A 352 -15.82 -9.54 25.56
N TRP A 353 -16.08 -10.77 25.10
CA TRP A 353 -17.34 -11.13 24.43
C TRP A 353 -18.55 -10.95 25.34
N MET A 354 -18.45 -11.38 26.59
CA MET A 354 -19.51 -11.22 27.59
C MET A 354 -19.82 -9.75 27.92
N LYS A 355 -18.81 -8.87 27.81
CA LYS A 355 -19.00 -7.43 28.04
C LYS A 355 -19.63 -6.71 26.85
N LEU A 356 -19.52 -7.26 25.64
CA LEU A 356 -20.14 -6.72 24.42
C LEU A 356 -21.62 -7.07 24.24
N GLN A 357 -22.10 -8.13 24.88
CA GLN A 357 -23.50 -8.55 24.76
C GLN A 357 -24.44 -7.46 25.33
N PRO A 358 -25.46 -7.01 24.56
CA PRO A 358 -26.42 -6.04 25.07
C PRO A 358 -27.12 -6.59 26.32
N SER A 359 -27.51 -5.69 27.21
CA SER A 359 -28.07 -5.97 28.54
C SER A 359 -29.29 -6.91 28.56
N SER A 360 -29.90 -7.21 27.42
CA SER A 360 -30.98 -8.20 27.26
C SER A 360 -30.51 -9.66 27.38
N PHE A 361 -29.26 -10.00 27.01
CA PHE A 361 -28.73 -11.36 27.16
C PHE A 361 -28.23 -11.67 28.58
N LYS A 362 -27.94 -10.65 29.38
CA LYS A 362 -27.52 -10.81 30.79
C LYS A 362 -28.65 -11.29 31.72
N LYS A 363 -29.89 -11.39 31.24
CA LYS A 363 -31.06 -11.86 32.00
C LYS A 363 -31.42 -13.34 31.77
N ALA A 364 -30.69 -14.06 30.92
CA ALA A 364 -31.00 -15.45 30.57
C ALA A 364 -29.87 -16.45 30.92
N ALA A 365 -28.89 -16.05 31.72
CA ALA A 365 -27.83 -16.91 32.24
C ALA A 365 -28.00 -17.14 33.75
#